data_AF-A0A6B3EM90-F1
#
_entry.id   AF-A0A6B3EM90-F1
#
_cell.length_a   1.000
_cell.length_b   1.000
_cell.length_c   1.000
_cell.angle_alpha   90.00
_cell.angle_beta   90.00
_cell.angle_gamma   90.00
#
_symmetry.space_group_name_H-M   'P 1'
#
loop_
_entity.id
_entity.type
_entity.pdbx_description
1 polymer ?
#
loop_
_entity_poly.entity_id
_entity_poly.type
_entity_poly.pdbx_seq_one_letter_code
_entity_poly.pdbx_strand_id
1 'polypeptide(L)'
;MRAELVTEPGGSDRADEDFTCVSLPASGQGGCLVLLDGVTPPEGATGCAHSVPWYVSRLGGALNELSVSRPDLTLREILALSIRRTAELHRATCD
;
A
#
# COMPACT_ATOMS: atom_id res chain seq x y z
N MET A 1 -4.72 -23.10 3.65
CA MET A 1 -4.24 -21.91 4.40
C MET A 1 -5.46 -21.04 4.68
N ARG A 2 -5.56 -20.44 5.88
CA ARG A 2 -6.66 -19.55 6.26
C ARG A 2 -6.06 -18.29 6.88
N ALA A 3 -6.54 -17.14 6.45
CA ALA A 3 -6.22 -15.84 7.02
C ALA A 3 -7.49 -15.00 7.08
N GLU A 4 -7.60 -14.15 8.11
CA GLU A 4 -8.68 -13.19 8.28
C GLU A 4 -8.05 -11.82 8.48
N LEU A 5 -8.62 -10.82 7.82
CA LEU A 5 -8.18 -9.43 7.88
C LEU A 5 -9.39 -8.59 8.26
N VAL A 6 -9.22 -7.71 9.24
CA VAL A 6 -10.24 -6.79 9.71
C VAL A 6 -9.58 -5.43 9.88
N THR A 7 -10.28 -4.39 9.44
CA THR A 7 -9.89 -3.00 9.61
C THR A 7 -11.14 -2.20 9.92
N GLU A 8 -11.00 -1.19 10.77
CA GLU A 8 -12.11 -0.33 11.19
C GLU A 8 -11.65 1.13 11.19
N PRO A 9 -12.41 2.05 10.59
CA PRO A 9 -12.09 3.47 10.68
C PRO A 9 -12.25 3.96 12.12
N GLY A 10 -11.44 4.95 12.51
CA GLY A 10 -11.53 5.57 13.84
C GLY A 10 -12.83 6.35 14.12
N GLY A 11 -13.74 6.47 13.15
CA GLY A 11 -15.05 7.11 13.27
C GLY A 11 -15.91 6.87 12.02
N SER A 12 -17.24 6.93 12.15
CA SER A 12 -18.19 6.67 11.04
C SER A 12 -18.18 7.75 9.95
N ASP A 13 -17.63 8.91 10.25
CA ASP A 13 -17.45 10.05 9.35
C ASP A 13 -16.08 10.07 8.66
N ARG A 14 -15.21 9.10 8.95
CA ARG A 14 -13.85 9.00 8.41
C ARG A 14 -13.72 7.80 7.49
N ALA A 15 -12.98 7.99 6.40
CA ALA A 15 -12.49 6.86 5.62
C ALA A 15 -11.48 6.09 6.46
N ASP A 16 -11.43 4.77 6.26
CA ASP A 16 -10.32 3.98 6.76
C ASP A 16 -9.08 4.29 5.91
N GLU A 17 -8.01 4.72 6.58
CA GLU A 17 -6.75 5.11 5.95
C GLU A 17 -5.71 3.99 6.02
N ASP A 18 -6.09 2.84 6.56
CA ASP A 18 -5.26 1.65 6.60
C ASP A 18 -5.36 0.84 5.31
N PHE A 19 -4.33 0.05 5.04
CA PHE A 19 -4.35 -0.99 4.02
C PHE A 19 -3.74 -2.27 4.57
N THR A 20 -4.42 -3.39 4.36
CA THR A 20 -3.88 -4.71 4.72
C THR A 20 -4.14 -5.74 3.63
N CYS A 21 -3.13 -6.59 3.37
CA CYS A 21 -3.30 -7.74 2.50
C CYS A 21 -2.37 -8.88 2.90
N VAL A 22 -2.81 -10.11 2.62
CA VAL A 22 -2.03 -11.32 2.83
C VAL A 22 -2.01 -12.15 1.55
N SER A 23 -0.81 -12.53 1.12
CA SER A 23 -0.61 -13.41 -0.03
C SER A 23 0.20 -14.63 0.37
N LEU A 24 -0.32 -15.81 0.05
CA LEU A 24 0.25 -17.10 0.42
C LEU A 24 0.37 -18.00 -0.82
N PRO A 25 1.55 -18.08 -1.48
CA PRO A 25 1.75 -18.93 -2.64
C PRO A 25 1.45 -20.41 -2.34
N ALA A 26 0.75 -21.08 -3.25
CA ALA A 26 0.37 -22.49 -3.09
C ALA A 26 1.58 -23.45 -3.06
N SER A 27 2.74 -23.02 -3.58
CA SER A 27 4.01 -23.74 -3.47
C SER A 27 4.50 -23.89 -2.03
N GLY A 28 3.92 -23.14 -1.08
CA GLY A 28 4.31 -23.16 0.33
C GLY A 28 5.64 -22.48 0.61
N GLN A 29 6.23 -21.81 -0.38
CA GLN A 29 7.47 -21.05 -0.25
C GLN A 29 7.18 -19.56 -0.46
N GLY A 30 7.68 -18.74 0.47
CA GLY A 30 7.43 -17.31 0.49
C GLY A 30 6.05 -16.93 1.02
N GLY A 31 5.57 -15.77 0.58
CA GLY A 31 4.37 -15.13 1.09
C GLY A 31 4.64 -13.71 1.59
N CYS A 32 3.58 -12.93 1.75
CA CYS A 32 3.68 -11.55 2.16
C CYS A 32 2.47 -11.17 3.02
N LEU A 33 2.72 -10.40 4.07
CA LEU A 33 1.73 -9.62 4.79
C LEU A 33 2.15 -8.16 4.63
N VAL A 34 1.26 -7.33 4.10
CA VAL A 34 1.42 -5.88 4.06
C VAL A 34 0.41 -5.29 5.01
N LEU A 35 0.88 -4.40 5.90
CA LEU A 35 0.05 -3.49 6.68
C LEU A 35 0.62 -2.09 6.49
N LEU A 36 -0.23 -1.17 6.08
CA LEU A 36 0.06 0.26 6.03
C LEU A 36 -0.95 0.94 6.94
N ASP A 37 -0.44 1.71 7.90
CA ASP A 37 -1.17 2.74 8.62
C ASP A 37 -1.10 4.01 7.77
N GLY A 38 -2.19 4.77 7.72
CA GLY A 38 -2.31 5.98 6.93
C GLY A 38 -1.16 6.98 7.13
N VAL A 39 -1.12 8.02 6.31
CA VAL A 39 -0.16 9.13 6.49
C VAL A 39 -0.89 10.35 7.01
N THR A 40 -0.29 11.09 7.94
CA THR A 40 -0.81 12.39 8.36
C THR A 40 -0.43 13.44 7.33
N PRO A 41 -1.39 14.05 6.61
CA PRO A 41 -1.08 15.15 5.68
C PRO A 41 -0.55 16.37 6.45
N PRO A 42 0.30 17.21 5.83
CA PRO A 42 0.72 18.47 6.45
C PRO A 42 -0.48 19.39 6.65
N GLU A 43 -0.38 20.32 7.61
CA GLU A 43 -1.40 21.33 7.83
C GLU A 43 -1.54 22.24 6.58
N GLY A 44 -2.77 22.43 6.12
CA GLY A 44 -3.09 23.26 4.96
C GLY A 44 -3.20 22.50 3.64
N ALA A 45 -3.25 23.24 2.53
CA ALA A 45 -3.38 22.65 1.21
C ALA A 45 -2.08 21.95 0.81
N THR A 46 -2.16 20.65 0.52
CA THR A 46 -1.01 19.84 0.09
C THR A 46 -0.63 20.06 -1.38
N GLY A 47 -1.51 20.71 -2.17
CA GLY A 47 -1.39 20.75 -3.64
C GLY A 47 -1.69 19.41 -4.33
N CYS A 48 -1.95 18.35 -3.56
CA CYS A 48 -2.28 17.02 -4.08
C CYS A 48 -3.80 16.83 -4.14
N ALA A 49 -4.30 16.35 -5.28
CA ALA A 49 -5.72 16.03 -5.46
C ALA A 49 -6.10 14.64 -4.88
N HIS A 50 -5.14 13.89 -4.35
CA HIS A 50 -5.32 12.52 -3.90
C HIS A 50 -5.44 12.41 -2.38
N SER A 51 -6.29 11.49 -1.93
CA SER A 51 -6.51 11.20 -0.51
C SER A 51 -5.49 10.20 0.04
N VAL A 52 -5.41 10.06 1.36
CA VAL A 52 -4.61 9.01 2.01
C VAL A 52 -5.04 7.60 1.56
N PRO A 53 -6.35 7.25 1.49
CA PRO A 53 -6.81 5.98 0.90
C PRO A 53 -6.31 5.73 -0.53
N TRP A 54 -6.19 6.77 -1.36
CA TRP A 54 -5.63 6.65 -2.70
C TRP A 54 -4.16 6.22 -2.65
N TYR A 55 -3.38 6.76 -1.71
CA TYR A 55 -1.96 6.48 -1.55
C TYR A 55 -1.72 5.07 -1.00
N VAL A 56 -2.36 4.71 0.13
CA VAL A 56 -2.13 3.41 0.78
C VAL A 56 -2.59 2.24 -0.09
N SER A 57 -3.69 2.38 -0.84
CA SER A 57 -4.17 1.33 -1.75
C SER A 57 -3.18 1.04 -2.90
N ARG A 58 -2.54 2.09 -3.45
CA ARG A 58 -1.55 1.95 -4.53
C ARG A 58 -0.22 1.41 -4.04
N LEU A 59 0.30 1.99 -2.95
CA LEU A 59 1.53 1.52 -2.34
C LEU A 59 1.39 0.07 -1.87
N GLY A 60 0.32 -0.25 -1.16
CA GLY A 60 0.02 -1.58 -0.65
C GLY A 60 -0.17 -2.63 -1.74
N GLY A 61 -0.91 -2.30 -2.79
CA GLY A 61 -1.07 -3.16 -3.96
C GLY A 61 0.26 -3.48 -4.66
N ALA A 62 1.11 -2.46 -4.87
CA ALA A 62 2.43 -2.65 -5.46
C ALA A 62 3.37 -3.47 -4.56
N LEU A 63 3.36 -3.23 -3.24
CA LEU A 63 4.10 -4.04 -2.26
C LEU A 63 3.67 -5.51 -2.33
N ASN A 64 2.37 -5.78 -2.38
CA ASN A 64 1.83 -7.12 -2.47
C ASN A 64 2.28 -7.85 -3.75
N GLU A 65 2.04 -7.23 -4.90
CA GLU A 65 2.39 -7.79 -6.22
C GLU A 65 3.89 -8.10 -6.29
N LEU A 66 4.75 -7.13 -5.96
CA LEU A 66 6.20 -7.28 -6.10
C LEU A 66 6.77 -8.30 -5.10
N SER A 67 6.24 -8.36 -3.88
CA SER A 67 6.71 -9.31 -2.86
C SER A 67 6.44 -10.76 -3.21
N VAL A 68 5.44 -11.05 -4.04
CA VAL A 68 5.14 -12.43 -4.47
C VAL A 68 5.65 -12.77 -5.86
N SER A 69 5.88 -11.76 -6.71
CA SER A 69 6.29 -11.96 -8.12
C SER A 69 7.79 -11.79 -8.36
N ARG A 70 8.53 -11.13 -7.45
CA ARG A 70 9.96 -10.80 -7.61
C ARG A 70 10.82 -11.37 -6.49
N PRO A 71 11.01 -12.70 -6.44
CA PRO A 71 11.83 -13.36 -5.42
C PRO A 71 13.32 -13.02 -5.54
N ASP A 72 13.73 -12.43 -6.67
CA ASP A 72 15.09 -11.95 -6.91
C ASP A 72 15.39 -10.60 -6.23
N LEU A 73 14.37 -9.88 -5.77
CA LEU A 73 14.52 -8.57 -5.14
C LEU A 73 14.46 -8.64 -3.63
N THR A 74 15.24 -7.79 -2.98
CA THR A 74 15.12 -7.54 -1.54
C THR A 74 13.87 -6.72 -1.22
N LEU A 75 13.38 -6.81 0.02
CA LEU A 75 12.26 -5.98 0.49
C LEU A 75 12.51 -4.46 0.33
N ARG A 76 13.78 -4.03 0.44
CA ARG A 76 14.16 -2.62 0.22
C ARG A 76 13.96 -2.22 -1.24
N GLU A 77 14.36 -3.07 -2.18
CA GLU A 77 14.18 -2.81 -3.61
C GLU A 77 12.69 -2.83 -3.98
N ILE A 78 11.92 -3.77 -3.42
CA ILE A 78 10.46 -3.82 -3.55
C ILE A 78 9.83 -2.52 -3.06
N LEU A 79 10.15 -2.08 -1.83
CA LEU A 79 9.62 -0.83 -1.28
C LEU A 79 9.97 0.38 -2.17
N ALA A 80 11.23 0.47 -2.60
CA ALA A 80 11.67 1.57 -3.46
C ALA A 80 10.95 1.57 -4.82
N LEU A 81 10.69 0.39 -5.42
CA LEU A 81 9.92 0.26 -6.66
C LEU A 81 8.45 0.62 -6.44
N SER A 82 7.83 0.15 -5.36
CA SER A 82 6.43 0.48 -5.04
C SER A 82 6.22 1.98 -4.84
N ILE A 83 7.13 2.65 -4.12
CA ILE A 83 7.11 4.11 -3.97
C ILE A 83 7.24 4.80 -5.34
N ARG A 84 8.19 4.37 -6.18
CA ARG A 84 8.36 4.94 -7.53
C ARG A 84 7.10 4.78 -8.38
N ARG A 85 6.50 3.59 -8.41
CA ARG A 85 5.24 3.34 -9.15
C ARG A 85 4.11 4.24 -8.66
N THR A 86 3.94 4.39 -7.36
CA THR A 86 2.91 5.29 -6.79
C THR A 86 3.19 6.75 -7.15
N ALA A 87 4.45 7.19 -7.10
CA ALA A 87 4.85 8.55 -7.48
C ALA A 87 4.66 8.84 -8.98
N GLU A 88 4.91 7.86 -9.85
CA GLU A 88 4.65 7.97 -11.29
C GLU A 88 3.15 8.14 -11.58
N LEU A 89 2.30 7.38 -10.89
CA LEU A 89 0.84 7.54 -10.99
C LEU A 89 0.37 8.90 -10.46
N HIS A 90 0.99 9.41 -9.39
CA HIS A 90 0.70 10.75 -8.85
C HIS A 90 1.05 11.83 -9.86
N ARG A 91 2.23 11.74 -10.49
CA ARG A 91 2.73 12.74 -11.46
C ARG A 91 1.83 12.90 -12.68
N ALA A 92 1.02 11.89 -13.00
CA ALA A 92 0.08 11.96 -14.12
C ALA A 92 -1.06 12.97 -13.88
N THR A 93 -1.32 13.37 -12.63
CA THR A 93 -2.47 14.20 -12.24
C THR A 93 -2.11 15.37 -11.33
N CYS A 94 -0.91 15.40 -10.75
CA CYS A 94 -0.39 16.48 -9.91
C CYS A 94 1.07 16.78 -10.27
N ASP A 95 1.47 18.05 -10.16
CA ASP A 95 2.83 18.55 -10.47
C ASP A 95 3.81 18.36 -9.29
#